data_AF-A0A2N2H2T6-F1
#
_entry.id   AF-A0A2N2H2T6-F1
#
_cell.length_a   1.000
_cell.length_b   1.000
_cell.length_c   1.000
_cell.angle_alpha   90.00
_cell.angle_beta   90.00
_cell.angle_gamma   90.00
#
_symmetry.space_group_name_H-M   'P 1'
#
loop_
_entity.id
_entity.type
_entity.pdbx_description
1 polymer ?
#
loop_
_entity_poly.entity_id
_entity_poly.type
_entity_poly.pdbx_seq_one_letter_code
_entity_poly.pdbx_strand_id
1 'polypeptide(L)'
;MKHFLMILMLAIFPLTACDDDPANNSPTCDPACEAWEACNAGDLCAVLDGRCNGQADCDAAGLVCNTDNHTCEAGPVCNTEKTPSGISLPADTCGDLTECIESADCPADFRCENLPVDGETFARACCVEAPRGCEASGTVCTDEFDCDSGLCIARNDGQTYCTHQCDGPEDCAAPISECGDLFIMMVCVEPQE
;
A
#
# COMPACT_ATOMS: atom_id res chain seq x y z
N MET A 1 -68.65 -66.39 9.95
CA MET A 1 -68.80 -64.98 9.54
C MET A 1 -67.45 -64.31 9.72
N LYS A 2 -66.95 -63.65 8.65
CA LYS A 2 -66.02 -62.48 8.63
C LYS A 2 -64.73 -62.56 9.48
N HIS A 3 -63.50 -62.28 9.03
CA HIS A 3 -62.88 -61.65 7.86
C HIS A 3 -61.36 -62.01 7.97
N PHE A 4 -60.63 -62.33 6.87
CA PHE A 4 -59.70 -61.42 6.16
C PHE A 4 -58.65 -60.77 7.09
N LEU A 5 -57.32 -60.71 6.90
CA LEU A 5 -56.44 -60.58 5.73
C LEU A 5 -54.99 -60.45 6.32
N MET A 6 -54.01 -61.32 6.02
CA MET A 6 -52.89 -61.12 5.09
C MET A 6 -52.19 -59.74 5.07
N ILE A 7 -51.10 -59.54 5.84
CA ILE A 7 -50.08 -58.47 5.71
C ILE A 7 -48.82 -59.00 6.45
N LEU A 8 -47.55 -58.86 6.07
CA LEU A 8 -46.78 -58.51 4.87
C LEU A 8 -45.31 -58.69 5.34
N MET A 9 -44.50 -59.46 4.62
CA MET A 9 -43.04 -59.43 4.76
C MET A 9 -42.51 -58.03 4.42
N LEU A 10 -41.49 -57.53 5.13
CA LEU A 10 -40.19 -57.14 4.56
C LEU A 10 -39.41 -56.12 5.41
N ALA A 11 -38.10 -56.38 5.44
CA ALA A 11 -36.99 -55.44 5.51
C ALA A 11 -36.67 -54.76 6.85
N ILE A 12 -35.78 -55.42 7.58
CA ILE A 12 -34.80 -54.78 8.46
C ILE A 12 -33.79 -54.05 7.56
N PHE A 13 -33.84 -52.72 7.56
CA PHE A 13 -32.74 -51.88 7.10
C PHE A 13 -32.02 -51.31 8.33
N PRO A 14 -30.69 -51.46 8.44
CA PRO A 14 -29.92 -50.65 9.38
C PRO A 14 -29.97 -49.20 8.86
N LEU A 15 -30.66 -48.33 9.61
CA LEU A 15 -30.45 -46.89 9.49
C LEU A 15 -29.05 -46.61 10.03
N THR A 16 -28.06 -46.57 9.14
CA THR A 16 -26.88 -45.75 9.34
C THR A 16 -27.38 -44.31 9.36
N ALA A 17 -27.64 -43.78 10.55
CA ALA A 17 -27.71 -42.34 10.73
C ALA A 17 -26.35 -41.80 10.29
N CYS A 18 -26.34 -41.01 9.22
CA CYS A 18 -25.24 -40.14 8.91
C CYS A 18 -25.04 -39.24 10.14
N ASP A 19 -23.80 -39.18 10.58
CA ASP A 19 -23.29 -38.34 11.64
C ASP A 19 -23.28 -36.88 11.14
N ASP A 20 -24.47 -36.29 10.98
CA ASP A 20 -24.62 -34.86 10.75
C ASP A 20 -24.53 -34.17 12.13
N ASP A 21 -23.30 -34.01 12.63
CA ASP A 21 -23.01 -33.10 13.74
C ASP A 21 -23.25 -31.67 13.24
N PRO A 22 -24.34 -30.99 13.62
CA PRO A 22 -24.64 -29.66 13.14
C PRO A 22 -23.74 -28.59 13.76
N ALA A 23 -22.81 -28.97 14.65
CA ALA A 23 -21.91 -28.06 15.34
C ALA A 23 -20.64 -27.70 14.55
N ASN A 24 -20.39 -28.30 13.38
CA ASN A 24 -19.16 -28.04 12.61
C ASN A 24 -19.41 -27.65 11.14
N ASN A 25 -20.46 -26.87 10.89
CA ASN A 25 -20.75 -26.29 9.56
C ASN A 25 -19.96 -24.99 9.29
N SER A 26 -18.77 -24.83 9.87
CA SER A 26 -17.85 -23.80 9.38
C SER A 26 -17.20 -24.34 8.11
N PRO A 27 -17.30 -23.65 6.96
CA PRO A 27 -16.59 -24.07 5.76
C PRO A 27 -15.09 -24.19 6.09
N THR A 28 -14.52 -25.36 5.86
CA THR A 28 -13.09 -25.63 6.04
C THR A 28 -12.41 -25.54 4.69
N CYS A 29 -11.64 -24.49 4.47
CA CYS A 29 -10.79 -24.37 3.28
C CYS A 29 -9.58 -25.31 3.42
N ASP A 30 -9.19 -25.94 2.31
CA ASP A 30 -7.94 -26.69 2.18
C ASP A 30 -7.17 -26.18 0.94
N PRO A 31 -6.05 -25.44 1.12
CA PRO A 31 -5.35 -25.18 2.39
C PRO A 31 -6.15 -24.26 3.34
N ALA A 32 -5.83 -24.37 4.63
CA ALA A 32 -6.39 -23.47 5.64
C ALA A 32 -6.02 -22.02 5.32
N CYS A 33 -6.99 -21.12 5.45
CA CYS A 33 -6.77 -19.69 5.23
C CYS A 33 -5.84 -19.09 6.28
N GLU A 34 -5.18 -17.99 5.91
CA GLU A 34 -4.36 -17.23 6.83
C GLU A 34 -5.21 -16.56 7.93
N ALA A 35 -4.59 -16.14 9.04
CA ALA A 35 -5.31 -15.58 10.18
C ALA A 35 -6.08 -14.26 9.87
N TRP A 36 -5.75 -13.60 8.76
CA TRP A 36 -6.39 -12.37 8.28
C TRP A 36 -7.44 -12.63 7.18
N GLU A 37 -7.71 -13.91 6.89
CA GLU A 37 -8.67 -14.37 5.91
C GLU A 37 -9.78 -15.22 6.57
N ALA A 38 -10.91 -15.37 5.88
CA ALA A 38 -11.95 -16.33 6.22
C ALA A 38 -12.29 -17.21 5.02
N CYS A 39 -12.57 -18.48 5.30
CA CYS A 39 -13.08 -19.39 4.31
C CYS A 39 -14.52 -19.01 3.94
N ASN A 40 -14.76 -18.72 2.67
CA ASN A 40 -16.10 -18.44 2.15
C ASN A 40 -16.80 -19.74 1.73
N ALA A 41 -18.09 -19.64 1.39
CA ALA A 41 -18.92 -20.79 0.99
C ALA A 41 -18.49 -21.45 -0.35
N GLY A 42 -17.48 -20.93 -1.03
CA GLY A 42 -16.90 -21.49 -2.25
C GLY A 42 -15.57 -22.21 -2.03
N ASP A 43 -15.20 -22.52 -0.78
CA ASP A 43 -13.90 -23.09 -0.40
C ASP A 43 -12.72 -22.20 -0.85
N LEU A 44 -12.93 -20.88 -0.87
CA LEU A 44 -11.91 -19.88 -1.16
C LEU A 44 -11.67 -19.01 0.07
N CYS A 45 -10.41 -18.67 0.31
CA CYS A 45 -10.04 -17.69 1.32
C CYS A 45 -10.35 -16.29 0.81
N ALA A 46 -11.06 -15.52 1.64
CA ALA A 46 -11.41 -14.13 1.39
C ALA A 46 -10.91 -13.25 2.53
N VAL A 47 -10.47 -12.04 2.20
CA VAL A 47 -9.99 -11.06 3.18
C VAL A 47 -11.08 -10.73 4.19
N LEU A 48 -10.74 -10.70 5.49
CA LEU A 48 -11.66 -10.28 6.55
C LEU A 48 -11.92 -8.78 6.52
N ASP A 49 -13.05 -8.35 7.09
CA ASP A 49 -13.34 -6.93 7.27
C ASP A 49 -12.25 -6.21 8.09
N GLY A 50 -11.81 -5.04 7.61
CA GLY A 50 -10.67 -4.30 8.17
C GLY A 50 -9.28 -4.94 7.95
N ARG A 51 -9.19 -6.04 7.18
CA ARG A 51 -7.94 -6.66 6.74
C ARG A 51 -7.67 -6.34 5.28
N CYS A 52 -6.46 -6.61 4.83
CA CYS A 52 -6.08 -6.43 3.44
C CYS A 52 -5.03 -7.44 2.97
N ASN A 53 -5.14 -7.86 1.72
CA ASN A 53 -4.05 -8.47 0.95
C ASN A 53 -3.31 -7.39 0.14
N GLY A 54 -4.04 -6.36 -0.29
CA GLY A 54 -3.47 -5.17 -0.92
C GLY A 54 -4.39 -3.95 -0.77
N GLN A 55 -3.98 -2.82 -1.34
CA GLN A 55 -4.69 -1.55 -1.20
C GLN A 55 -6.16 -1.61 -1.67
N ALA A 56 -6.48 -2.47 -2.63
CA ALA A 56 -7.83 -2.65 -3.15
C ALA A 56 -8.83 -3.18 -2.11
N ASP A 57 -8.36 -3.77 -1.00
CA ASP A 57 -9.21 -4.30 0.08
C ASP A 57 -9.56 -3.24 1.13
N CYS A 58 -8.91 -2.07 1.10
CA CYS A 58 -9.17 -0.99 2.04
C CYS A 58 -10.21 -0.02 1.47
N ASP A 59 -11.48 -0.42 1.59
CA ASP A 59 -12.65 0.25 0.99
C ASP A 59 -12.97 1.63 1.58
N ALA A 60 -12.42 1.99 2.74
CA ALA A 60 -12.67 3.28 3.37
C ALA A 60 -11.66 4.35 2.92
N ALA A 61 -12.18 5.53 2.58
CA ALA A 61 -11.37 6.67 2.17
C ALA A 61 -10.33 7.01 3.25
N GLY A 62 -9.06 7.07 2.84
CA GLY A 62 -7.94 7.37 3.73
C GLY A 62 -7.40 6.19 4.52
N LEU A 63 -7.78 4.95 4.21
CA LEU A 63 -7.11 3.76 4.73
C LEU A 63 -6.05 3.24 3.75
N VAL A 64 -4.91 2.78 4.28
CA VAL A 64 -3.82 2.15 3.54
C VAL A 64 -3.64 0.71 4.04
N CYS A 65 -3.34 -0.19 3.12
CA CYS A 65 -3.05 -1.57 3.47
C CYS A 65 -1.64 -1.70 4.06
N ASN A 66 -1.54 -2.06 5.33
CA ASN A 66 -0.30 -2.53 5.92
C ASN A 66 -0.13 -4.02 5.63
N THR A 67 0.76 -4.35 4.69
CA THR A 67 0.97 -5.74 4.24
C THR A 67 1.78 -6.58 5.23
N ASP A 68 2.45 -5.97 6.21
CA ASP A 68 3.19 -6.72 7.24
C ASP A 68 2.25 -7.40 8.25
N ASN A 69 1.12 -6.76 8.54
CA ASN A 69 0.13 -7.25 9.51
C ASN A 69 -1.27 -7.47 8.90
N HIS A 70 -1.40 -7.23 7.59
CA HIS A 70 -2.62 -7.34 6.81
C HIS A 70 -3.79 -6.52 7.37
N THR A 71 -3.56 -5.32 7.91
CA THR A 71 -4.63 -4.42 8.38
C THR A 71 -4.81 -3.19 7.49
N CYS A 72 -6.07 -2.78 7.32
CA CYS A 72 -6.38 -1.46 6.80
C CYS A 72 -6.27 -0.44 7.92
N GLU A 73 -5.25 0.41 7.83
CA GLU A 73 -4.92 1.42 8.84
C GLU A 73 -5.14 2.81 8.26
N ALA A 74 -5.32 3.82 9.12
CA ALA A 74 -5.34 5.19 8.64
C ALA A 74 -4.03 5.47 7.90
N GLY A 75 -4.12 5.88 6.64
CA GLY A 75 -2.96 6.29 5.87
C GLY A 75 -2.29 7.50 6.52
N PRO A 76 -1.02 7.76 6.18
CA PRO A 76 -0.37 8.99 6.58
C PRO A 76 -1.23 10.18 6.14
N VAL A 77 -1.37 11.17 7.03
CA VAL A 77 -2.04 12.44 6.66
C VAL A 77 -1.20 13.06 5.55
N CYS A 78 -1.80 13.26 4.37
CA CYS A 78 -1.10 13.86 3.25
C CYS A 78 -1.24 15.39 3.24
N ASN A 79 -0.26 16.07 2.65
CA ASN A 79 -0.10 17.52 2.58
C ASN A 79 -0.99 18.09 1.48
N THR A 80 -2.31 18.00 1.63
CA THR A 80 -3.27 18.48 0.63
C THR A 80 -3.12 19.97 0.32
N GLU A 81 -2.61 20.74 1.29
CA GLU A 81 -2.36 22.18 1.18
C GLU A 81 -1.00 22.51 0.54
N LYS A 82 -0.17 21.51 0.23
CA LYS A 82 1.15 21.65 -0.43
C LYS A 82 2.03 22.72 0.22
N THR A 83 1.97 22.79 1.55
CA THR A 83 2.58 23.91 2.29
C THR A 83 4.03 23.54 2.67
N PRO A 84 5.03 24.38 2.30
CA PRO A 84 6.42 24.21 2.74
C PRO A 84 6.56 24.34 4.26
N SER A 85 7.64 23.81 4.83
CA SER A 85 7.92 23.93 6.27
C SER A 85 8.20 25.37 6.72
N GLY A 86 8.71 26.19 5.81
CA GLY A 86 9.18 27.55 6.10
C GLY A 86 10.50 27.60 6.87
N ILE A 87 11.18 26.47 7.02
CA ILE A 87 12.50 26.38 7.66
C ILE A 87 13.58 26.89 6.69
N SER A 88 14.54 27.66 7.19
CA SER A 88 15.79 28.01 6.47
C SER A 88 16.98 27.49 7.25
N LEU A 89 17.96 26.92 6.55
CA LEU A 89 19.14 26.33 7.16
C LEU A 89 20.26 27.37 7.31
N PRO A 90 20.93 27.44 8.47
CA PRO A 90 21.94 28.48 8.73
C PRO A 90 23.31 28.23 8.07
N ALA A 91 23.55 27.07 7.45
CA ALA A 91 24.81 26.69 6.77
C ALA A 91 24.63 25.39 5.93
N ASP A 92 25.71 24.92 5.30
CA ASP A 92 25.83 23.72 4.43
C ASP A 92 25.50 22.36 5.10
N THR A 93 24.54 22.28 6.03
CA THR A 93 24.10 21.02 6.66
C THR A 93 22.63 21.12 7.05
N CYS A 94 21.97 19.99 7.24
CA CYS A 94 20.63 19.92 7.84
C CYS A 94 20.56 20.35 9.32
N GLY A 95 21.69 20.77 9.93
CA GLY A 95 21.74 21.12 11.34
C GLY A 95 21.37 19.93 12.23
N ASP A 96 20.30 20.08 13.00
CA ASP A 96 19.74 19.01 13.85
C ASP A 96 18.78 18.08 13.09
N LEU A 97 18.42 18.41 11.84
CA LEU A 97 17.60 17.56 10.98
C LEU A 97 18.45 16.47 10.32
N THR A 98 17.79 15.40 9.87
CA THR A 98 18.44 14.30 9.16
C THR A 98 18.43 14.59 7.66
N GLU A 99 19.56 14.36 6.97
CA GLU A 99 19.62 14.40 5.50
C GLU A 99 18.79 13.27 4.90
N CYS A 100 18.11 13.54 3.80
CA CYS A 100 17.31 12.57 3.08
C CYS A 100 17.51 12.74 1.57
N ILE A 101 17.17 11.70 0.82
CA ILE A 101 17.02 11.78 -0.63
C ILE A 101 15.55 11.82 -0.98
N GLU A 102 14.73 10.99 -0.33
CA GLU A 102 13.28 10.97 -0.49
C GLU A 102 12.59 10.79 0.87
N SER A 103 11.28 10.99 0.92
CA SER A 103 10.50 10.87 2.15
C SER A 103 10.55 9.46 2.74
N ALA A 104 10.83 8.42 1.95
CA ALA A 104 11.00 7.05 2.46
C ALA A 104 12.23 6.92 3.38
N ASP A 105 13.23 7.80 3.27
CA ASP A 105 14.38 7.86 4.18
C ASP A 105 14.03 8.48 5.54
N CYS A 106 12.87 9.13 5.63
CA CYS A 106 12.41 9.84 6.82
C CYS A 106 11.44 9.00 7.65
N PRO A 107 11.28 9.31 8.95
CA PRO A 107 10.20 8.74 9.77
C PRO A 107 8.82 8.94 9.13
N ALA A 108 7.83 8.13 9.52
CA ALA A 108 6.50 8.13 8.90
C ALA A 108 5.78 9.49 8.93
N ASP A 109 5.96 10.27 10.01
CA ASP A 109 5.36 11.60 10.18
C ASP A 109 6.23 12.75 9.62
N PHE A 110 7.24 12.40 8.82
CA PHE A 110 8.20 13.34 8.23
C PHE A 110 8.16 13.21 6.71
N ARG A 111 8.49 14.32 6.04
CA ARG A 111 8.77 14.35 4.60
C ARG A 111 10.19 14.81 4.34
N CYS A 112 10.72 14.43 3.19
CA CYS A 112 11.94 15.03 2.68
C CYS A 112 11.60 16.36 2.00
N GLU A 113 12.21 17.46 2.43
CA GLU A 113 11.98 18.80 1.87
C GLU A 113 13.30 19.46 1.49
N ASN A 114 13.33 20.09 0.32
CA ASN A 114 14.47 20.89 -0.12
C ASN A 114 14.45 22.26 0.58
N LEU A 115 15.17 22.34 1.70
CA LEU A 115 15.26 23.54 2.51
C LEU A 115 16.26 24.55 1.92
N PRO A 116 15.92 25.85 1.84
CA PRO A 116 16.87 26.87 1.45
C PRO A 116 18.02 26.95 2.46
N VAL A 117 19.23 27.16 1.95
CA VAL A 117 20.44 27.36 2.76
C VAL A 117 20.84 28.83 2.72
N ASP A 118 21.00 29.45 3.88
CA ASP A 118 21.34 30.86 4.02
C ASP A 118 22.68 31.17 3.33
N GLY A 119 22.62 31.99 2.26
CA GLY A 119 23.81 32.42 1.52
C GLY A 119 24.18 31.55 0.33
N GLU A 120 23.46 30.45 0.09
CA GLU A 120 23.71 29.53 -1.02
C GLU A 120 22.57 29.58 -2.07
N THR A 121 22.88 29.13 -3.29
CA THR A 121 21.89 29.06 -4.38
C THR A 121 21.24 27.68 -4.51
N PHE A 122 21.70 26.70 -3.73
CA PHE A 122 21.17 25.35 -3.73
C PHE A 122 20.39 25.10 -2.44
N ALA A 123 19.35 24.28 -2.54
CA ALA A 123 18.63 23.77 -1.39
C ALA A 123 19.28 22.47 -0.89
N ARG A 124 18.94 22.06 0.33
CA ARG A 124 19.35 20.78 0.90
C ARG A 124 18.14 20.00 1.34
N ALA A 125 18.09 18.74 0.93
CA ALA A 125 17.03 17.82 1.28
C ALA A 125 17.18 17.33 2.73
N CYS A 126 16.22 17.67 3.59
CA CYS A 126 16.21 17.29 5.00
C CYS A 126 14.84 16.76 5.43
N CYS A 127 14.83 15.81 6.37
CA CYS A 127 13.60 15.32 6.98
C CYS A 127 12.99 16.41 7.89
N VAL A 128 11.79 16.86 7.54
CA VAL A 128 11.00 17.82 8.31
C VAL A 128 9.74 17.16 8.84
N GLU A 129 9.38 17.47 10.09
CA GLU A 129 8.15 16.98 10.73
C GLU A 129 6.95 17.67 10.08
N ALA A 130 6.39 17.02 9.07
CA ALA A 130 5.27 17.52 8.29
C ALA A 130 4.71 16.39 7.41
N PRO A 131 3.43 16.46 7.03
CA PRO A 131 2.84 15.48 6.13
C PRO A 131 3.55 15.46 4.76
N ARG A 132 3.61 14.27 4.15
CA ARG A 132 4.13 14.03 2.78
C ARG A 132 3.13 14.45 1.71
N GLY A 133 3.54 14.53 0.45
CA GLY A 133 2.60 14.75 -0.64
C GLY A 133 1.59 13.61 -0.80
N CYS A 134 0.54 13.84 -1.58
CA CYS A 134 -0.56 12.88 -1.75
C CYS A 134 -0.41 12.02 -3.00
N GLU A 135 0.40 12.46 -3.96
CA GLU A 135 0.48 11.85 -5.28
C GLU A 135 1.54 10.74 -5.32
N ALA A 136 1.15 9.61 -5.90
CA ALA A 136 2.02 8.45 -6.09
C ALA A 136 3.02 8.66 -7.24
N SER A 137 4.06 7.83 -7.25
CA SER A 137 5.03 7.78 -8.35
C SER A 137 4.35 7.58 -9.71
N GLY A 138 4.77 8.35 -10.72
CA GLY A 138 4.21 8.36 -12.07
C GLY A 138 3.06 9.34 -12.29
N THR A 139 2.59 10.03 -11.25
CA THR A 139 1.63 11.14 -11.40
C THR A 139 2.34 12.44 -11.78
N VAL A 140 1.72 13.26 -12.61
CA VAL A 140 2.23 14.59 -12.96
C VAL A 140 2.26 15.48 -11.73
N CYS A 141 3.37 16.18 -11.51
CA CYS A 141 3.54 17.08 -10.38
C CYS A 141 4.04 18.46 -10.83
N THR A 142 3.93 19.42 -9.93
CA THR A 142 4.37 20.81 -10.07
C THR A 142 5.47 21.14 -9.08
N ASP A 143 5.41 20.54 -7.89
CA ASP A 143 6.38 20.71 -6.82
C ASP A 143 6.57 19.40 -6.03
N GLU A 144 7.60 19.36 -5.20
CA GLU A 144 7.89 18.19 -4.34
C GLU A 144 6.80 17.90 -3.30
N PHE A 145 5.99 18.89 -2.92
CA PHE A 145 4.92 18.72 -1.94
C PHE A 145 3.69 18.04 -2.55
N ASP A 146 3.64 17.88 -3.87
CA ASP A 146 2.67 17.03 -4.54
C ASP A 146 2.91 15.56 -4.22
N CYS A 147 4.18 15.14 -4.14
CA CYS A 147 4.59 13.75 -4.19
C CYS A 147 4.79 13.13 -2.82
N ASP A 148 4.29 11.92 -2.60
CA ASP A 148 4.53 11.18 -1.34
C ASP A 148 6.04 10.99 -1.08
N SER A 149 6.81 10.75 -2.14
CA SER A 149 8.26 10.64 -2.10
C SER A 149 9.00 11.96 -1.83
N GLY A 150 8.35 13.12 -1.98
CA GLY A 150 9.05 14.41 -1.98
C GLY A 150 9.92 14.65 -3.22
N LEU A 151 9.76 13.86 -4.29
CA LEU A 151 10.53 14.01 -5.52
C LEU A 151 9.61 14.31 -6.71
N CYS A 152 9.71 15.53 -7.25
CA CYS A 152 9.00 15.97 -8.45
C CYS A 152 10.02 16.35 -9.54
N ILE A 153 10.22 15.46 -10.51
CA ILE A 153 11.37 15.54 -11.42
C ILE A 153 10.92 15.35 -12.87
N ALA A 154 11.54 16.10 -13.79
CA ALA A 154 11.40 15.91 -15.24
C ALA A 154 12.70 15.40 -15.86
N ARG A 155 12.59 14.71 -16.99
CA ARG A 155 13.72 14.38 -17.85
C ARG A 155 13.77 15.34 -19.04
N ASN A 156 14.91 15.98 -19.28
CA ASN A 156 15.19 16.79 -20.49
C ASN A 156 14.09 17.84 -20.82
N ASP A 157 13.72 18.70 -19.86
CA ASP A 157 12.66 19.72 -20.01
C ASP A 157 11.26 19.15 -20.33
N GLY A 158 11.07 17.85 -20.12
CA GLY A 158 9.79 17.15 -20.27
C GLY A 158 8.81 17.43 -19.15
N GLN A 159 7.77 16.61 -19.07
CA GLN A 159 6.79 16.70 -17.99
C GLN A 159 7.43 16.23 -16.67
N THR A 160 7.15 16.96 -15.59
CA THR A 160 7.56 16.58 -14.24
C THR A 160 6.61 15.52 -13.69
N TYR A 161 7.17 14.47 -13.12
CA TYR A 161 6.44 13.39 -12.47
C TYR A 161 6.93 13.18 -11.05
N CYS A 162 6.01 12.79 -10.19
CA CYS A 162 6.36 12.19 -8.91
C CYS A 162 7.19 10.94 -9.17
N THR A 163 8.35 10.84 -8.54
CA THR A 163 9.29 9.74 -8.73
C THR A 163 9.83 9.25 -7.39
N HIS A 164 10.64 8.20 -7.40
CA HIS A 164 11.30 7.64 -6.23
C HIS A 164 12.68 7.11 -6.65
N GLN A 165 13.53 6.83 -5.67
CA GLN A 165 14.80 6.16 -5.90
C GLN A 165 14.60 4.76 -6.47
N CYS A 166 15.50 4.34 -7.36
CA CYS A 166 15.47 3.01 -7.96
C CYS A 166 16.87 2.40 -7.97
N ASP A 167 16.93 1.08 -7.80
CA ASP A 167 18.14 0.29 -8.00
C ASP A 167 18.19 -0.30 -9.43
N GLY A 168 17.02 -0.44 -10.06
CA GLY A 168 16.87 -0.94 -11.43
C GLY A 168 15.53 -0.58 -12.08
N PRO A 169 15.36 -0.87 -13.38
CA PRO A 169 14.11 -0.60 -14.10
C PRO A 169 12.90 -1.37 -13.56
N GLU A 170 13.10 -2.44 -12.80
CA GLU A 170 12.04 -3.21 -12.14
C GLU A 170 11.32 -2.44 -11.02
N ASP A 171 11.96 -1.43 -10.45
CA ASP A 171 11.36 -0.56 -9.42
C ASP A 171 10.42 0.48 -10.05
N CYS A 172 10.56 0.68 -11.37
CA CYS A 172 9.89 1.74 -12.08
C CYS A 172 8.62 1.27 -12.81
N ALA A 173 7.61 2.14 -12.84
CA ALA A 173 6.35 1.91 -13.52
C ALA A 173 6.06 3.01 -14.55
N ALA A 174 5.19 2.71 -15.51
CA ALA A 174 4.74 3.71 -16.48
C ALA A 174 4.07 4.91 -15.77
N PRO A 175 4.28 6.16 -16.24
CA PRO A 175 5.01 6.54 -17.46
C PRO A 175 6.54 6.65 -17.29
N ILE A 176 7.04 6.65 -16.05
CA ILE A 176 8.46 6.83 -15.72
C ILE A 176 9.21 5.49 -15.57
N SER A 177 9.17 4.65 -16.59
CA SER A 177 9.61 3.24 -16.49
C SER A 177 11.12 3.00 -16.64
N GLU A 178 11.96 4.04 -16.67
CA GLU A 178 13.42 3.90 -16.74
C GLU A 178 14.07 4.33 -15.43
N CYS A 179 14.99 3.52 -14.90
CA CYS A 179 15.82 3.94 -13.78
C CYS A 179 17.02 4.75 -14.30
N GLY A 180 16.93 6.08 -14.21
CA GLY A 180 17.88 7.01 -14.80
C GLY A 180 18.76 7.70 -13.76
N ASP A 181 20.01 7.96 -14.14
CA ASP A 181 20.96 8.73 -13.33
C ASP A 181 20.72 10.25 -13.51
N LEU A 182 20.33 10.92 -12.42
CA LEU A 182 20.25 12.37 -12.33
C LEU A 182 21.33 12.91 -11.40
N PHE A 183 22.57 12.85 -11.89
CA PHE A 183 23.82 13.41 -11.35
C PHE A 183 24.27 12.88 -9.97
N ILE A 184 23.36 12.70 -9.04
CA ILE A 184 23.62 12.35 -7.64
C ILE A 184 22.79 11.16 -7.17
N MET A 185 21.79 10.73 -7.95
CA MET A 185 20.89 9.64 -7.58
C MET A 185 20.27 8.97 -8.80
N MET A 186 19.93 7.69 -8.63
CA MET A 186 19.15 6.90 -9.58
C MET A 186 17.67 7.05 -9.21
N VAL A 187 16.85 7.52 -10.15
CA VAL A 187 15.41 7.70 -9.95
C VAL A 187 14.62 7.26 -11.18
N CYS A 188 13.35 6.92 -10.97
CA CYS A 188 12.46 6.57 -12.07
C CYS A 188 12.15 7.79 -12.94
N VAL A 189 12.39 7.70 -14.24
CA VAL A 189 12.20 8.78 -15.20
C VAL A 189 11.53 8.28 -16.47
N GLU A 190 11.00 9.20 -17.26
CA GLU A 190 10.47 8.88 -18.59
C GLU A 190 11.56 8.25 -19.47
N PRO A 191 11.24 7.21 -20.28
CA PRO A 191 12.20 6.62 -21.21
C PRO A 191 12.78 7.63 -22.20
N GLN A 192 14.04 7.47 -22.62
CA GLN A 192 14.58 8.26 -23.73
C GLN A 192 13.92 7.84 -25.05
N GLU A 193 13.41 8.80 -25.82
CA GLU A 193 13.03 8.60 -27.23
C GLU A 193 14.25 8.54 -28.16
#